data_AF-A0A1H3DRQ5-F1
#
_entry.id   AF-A0A1H3DRQ5-F1
#
_cell.length_a   1.000
_cell.length_b   1.000
_cell.length_c   1.000
_cell.angle_alpha   90.00
_cell.angle_beta   90.00
_cell.angle_gamma   90.00
#
_symmetry.space_group_name_H-M   'P 1'
#
loop_
_entity.id
_entity.type
_entity.pdbx_description
1 polymer ?
#
loop_
_entity_poly.entity_id
_entity_poly.type
_entity_poly.pdbx_seq_one_letter_code
_entity_poly.pdbx_strand_id
1 'polypeptide(L)' 'MTARQHTASAPACDFILKHWNAEVTRALDERSRITLEIIRNTAQRVMDRFSPVDQIRAMVLIARAEAGLRWLGDRRHA' A
#
# COMPACT_ATOMS: atom_id res chain seq x y z
N MET A 1 -23.61 13.39 -43.19
CA MET A 1 -23.24 13.61 -41.77
C MET A 1 -23.79 12.46 -40.95
N THR A 2 -22.96 11.54 -40.46
CA THR A 2 -23.22 10.77 -39.23
C THR A 2 -21.99 9.94 -38.83
N ALA A 3 -21.57 10.18 -37.59
CA ALA A 3 -20.71 9.37 -36.71
C ALA A 3 -19.44 8.72 -37.29
N ARG A 4 -18.30 9.40 -37.13
CA ARG A 4 -17.00 8.73 -36.98
C ARG A 4 -17.10 7.79 -35.78
N GLN A 5 -17.15 6.49 -36.02
CA GLN A 5 -16.96 5.47 -35.00
C GLN A 5 -15.52 5.59 -34.49
N HIS A 6 -15.31 6.41 -33.46
CA HIS A 6 -14.13 6.29 -32.61
C HIS A 6 -14.30 5.00 -31.80
N THR A 7 -13.96 3.87 -32.41
CA THR A 7 -13.58 2.68 -31.66
C THR A 7 -12.27 3.03 -30.96
N ALA A 8 -12.34 3.53 -29.73
CA ALA A 8 -11.21 3.42 -28.83
C ALA A 8 -10.82 1.94 -28.84
N SER A 9 -9.66 1.64 -29.43
CA SER A 9 -9.23 0.26 -29.58
C SER A 9 -9.10 -0.33 -28.18
N ALA A 10 -9.78 -1.46 -27.94
CA ALA A 10 -9.66 -2.22 -26.69
C ALA A 10 -8.21 -2.23 -26.12
N PRO A 11 -7.14 -2.42 -26.92
CA PRO A 11 -5.76 -2.34 -26.43
C PRO A 11 -5.33 -1.00 -25.84
N ALA A 12 -5.82 0.15 -26.32
CA ALA A 12 -5.47 1.45 -25.73
C ALA A 12 -6.15 1.66 -24.36
N CYS A 13 -7.41 1.22 -24.23
CA CYS A 13 -8.12 1.22 -22.95
C CYS A 13 -7.47 0.26 -21.95
N ASP A 14 -7.10 -0.95 -22.37
CA ASP A 14 -6.41 -1.93 -21.53
C ASP A 14 -5.03 -1.44 -21.07
N PHE A 15 -4.29 -0.76 -21.96
CA PHE A 15 -3.01 -0.13 -21.63
C PHE A 15 -3.16 0.94 -20.56
N ILE A 16 -4.15 1.83 -20.71
CA ILE A 16 -4.43 2.91 -19.75
C ILE A 16 -4.86 2.32 -18.40
N LEU A 17 -5.78 1.36 -18.39
CA LEU A 17 -6.25 0.72 -17.16
C LEU A 17 -5.12 -0.02 -16.43
N LYS A 18 -4.23 -0.68 -17.17
CA LYS A 18 -3.06 -1.36 -16.61
C LYS A 18 -2.08 -0.37 -15.96
N HIS A 19 -1.77 0.74 -16.62
CA HIS A 19 -0.84 1.75 -16.09
C HIS A 19 -1.46 2.52 -14.92
N TRP A 20 -2.75 2.86 -15.02
CA TRP A 20 -3.50 3.47 -13.93
C TRP A 20 -3.49 2.57 -12.69
N ASN A 21 -3.78 1.28 -12.84
CA ASN A 21 -3.71 0.33 -11.73
C ASN A 21 -2.32 0.25 -11.12
N ALA A 22 -1.25 0.22 -11.93
CA ALA A 22 0.11 0.19 -11.42
C ALA A 22 0.47 1.45 -10.60
N GLU A 23 0.14 2.64 -11.11
CA GLU A 23 0.40 3.91 -10.42
C GLU A 23 -0.43 4.07 -9.14
N VAL A 24 -1.72 3.74 -9.19
CA VAL A 24 -2.59 3.76 -8.00
C VAL A 24 -2.10 2.78 -6.95
N THR A 25 -1.70 1.59 -7.36
CA THR A 25 -1.17 0.56 -6.46
C THR A 25 0.13 1.04 -5.80
N ARG A 26 1.05 1.63 -6.58
CA ARG A 26 2.29 2.22 -6.07
C ARG A 26 2.04 3.34 -5.06
N ALA A 27 1.08 4.22 -5.34
CA ALA A 27 0.69 5.30 -4.43
C ALA A 27 0.08 4.78 -3.12
N LEU A 28 -0.74 3.73 -3.18
CA LEU A 28 -1.31 3.09 -1.99
C LEU A 28 -0.25 2.38 -1.15
N ASP A 29 0.72 1.74 -1.78
CA ASP A 29 1.84 1.09 -1.08
C ASP A 29 2.71 2.10 -0.36
N GLU A 30 3.08 3.19 -1.02
CA GLU A 30 3.89 4.24 -0.41
C GLU A 30 3.13 4.92 0.75
N ARG A 31 1.84 5.21 0.57
CA ARG A 31 1.01 5.73 1.66
C ARG A 31 0.94 4.78 2.84
N SER A 32 0.82 3.47 2.59
CA SER A 32 0.78 2.45 3.64
C SER A 32 2.11 2.37 4.40
N ARG A 33 3.25 2.47 3.68
CA ARG A 33 4.60 2.51 4.26
C ARG A 33 4.80 3.72 5.17
N ILE A 34 4.43 4.91 4.70
CA ILE A 34 4.49 6.17 5.48
C ILE A 34 3.61 6.07 6.73
N THR A 35 2.39 5.54 6.59
CA THR A 35 1.46 5.37 7.72
C THR A 35 2.06 4.46 8.79
N LEU A 36 2.67 3.34 8.38
CA LEU A 36 3.30 2.40 9.29
C LEU A 36 4.50 3.00 10.03
N GLU A 37 5.28 3.83 9.35
CA GLU A 37 6.38 4.59 9.95
C GLU A 37 5.87 5.57 11.01
N ILE A 38 4.79 6.31 10.72
CA ILE A 38 4.14 7.21 11.69
C ILE A 38 3.67 6.43 12.92
N ILE A 39 3.02 5.28 12.71
CA ILE A 39 2.55 4.42 13.81
C ILE A 39 3.74 3.93 14.65
N ARG A 40 4.81 3.44 14.03
CA ARG A 40 6.01 2.98 14.74
C ARG A 40 6.64 4.09 15.57
N ASN A 41 6.83 5.26 14.96
CA ASN A 41 7.42 6.42 15.63
C ASN A 41 6.54 6.93 16.78
N THR A 42 5.23 6.89 16.61
CA THR A 42 4.29 7.29 17.67
C THR A 42 4.33 6.27 18.79
N ALA A 43 4.22 4.98 18.48
CA ALA A 43 4.30 3.89 19.45
C ALA A 43 5.58 4.00 20.27
N GLN A 44 6.74 4.19 19.63
CA GLN A 44 8.03 4.34 20.30
C GLN A 44 8.07 5.49 21.31
N ARG A 45 7.43 6.63 20.99
CA ARG A 45 7.39 7.80 21.91
C ARG A 45 6.50 7.60 23.13
N VAL A 46 5.51 6.73 23.03
CA VAL A 46 4.56 6.47 24.13
C VAL A 46 4.79 5.13 24.82
N MET A 47 5.71 4.31 24.30
CA MET A 47 5.91 2.91 24.71
C MET A 47 6.26 2.77 26.19
N ASP A 48 7.05 3.71 26.73
CA ASP A 48 7.45 3.73 28.14
C ASP A 48 6.27 3.92 29.12
N ARG A 49 5.10 4.34 28.62
CA ARG A 49 3.87 4.49 29.42
C ARG A 49 3.04 3.20 29.50
N PHE A 50 3.40 2.19 28.72
CA PHE A 50 2.69 0.91 28.66
C PHE A 50 3.38 -0.17 29.49
N SER A 51 2.59 -1.15 29.95
CA SER A 51 3.13 -2.36 30.56
C SER A 51 4.03 -3.11 29.55
N PRO A 52 5.09 -3.82 30.00
CA PRO A 52 5.95 -4.58 29.08
C PRO A 52 5.18 -5.56 28.17
N VAL A 53 4.07 -6.12 28.65
CA VAL A 53 3.21 -7.01 27.86
C VAL A 53 2.54 -6.26 26.71
N ASP A 54 2.04 -5.05 26.96
CA ASP A 54 1.38 -4.24 25.93
C ASP A 54 2.39 -3.67 24.93
N GLN A 55 3.61 -3.36 25.36
CA GLN A 55 4.72 -3.01 24.46
C GLN A 55 5.02 -4.17 23.49
N ILE A 56 5.14 -5.41 24.00
CA ILE A 56 5.35 -6.60 23.18
C ILE A 56 4.21 -6.80 22.18
N ARG A 57 2.96 -6.67 22.62
CA ARG A 57 1.78 -6.79 21.74
C ARG A 57 1.79 -5.74 20.63
N ALA A 58 2.10 -4.48 20.95
CA ALA A 58 2.20 -3.41 19.98
C ALA A 58 3.29 -3.70 18.92
N MET A 59 4.47 -4.13 19.36
CA MET A 59 5.57 -4.52 18.47
C MET A 59 5.21 -5.69 17.55
N VAL A 60 4.50 -6.70 18.07
CA VAL A 60 4.01 -7.83 17.26
C VAL A 60 3.01 -7.37 16.20
N LEU A 61 2.08 -6.48 16.53
CA LEU A 61 1.11 -5.95 15.57
C LEU A 61 1.78 -5.13 14.46
N ILE A 62 2.74 -4.28 14.82
CA ILE A 62 3.53 -3.50 13.85
C ILE A 62 4.31 -4.45 12.93
N ALA A 63 5.01 -5.45 13.47
CA ALA A 63 5.77 -6.42 12.68
C ALA A 63 4.88 -7.22 11.71
N ARG A 64 3.66 -7.59 12.11
CA ARG A 64 2.70 -8.26 11.22
C ARG A 64 2.23 -7.35 10.08
N ALA A 65 1.98 -6.07 10.36
CA ALA A 65 1.63 -5.10 9.33
C ALA A 65 2.79 -4.90 8.33
N GLU A 66 4.03 -4.81 8.82
CA GLU A 66 5.23 -4.72 7.97
C GLU A 66 5.39 -5.94 7.06
N ALA A 67 5.24 -7.14 7.61
CA ALA A 67 5.33 -8.38 6.84
C ALA A 67 4.22 -8.48 5.78
N GLY A 68 2.99 -8.07 6.11
CA GLY A 68 1.87 -8.03 5.17
C GLY A 68 2.10 -7.08 4.00
N LEU A 69 2.57 -5.86 4.28
CA LEU A 69 2.91 -4.88 3.24
C LEU A 69 4.07 -5.36 2.36
N ARG A 70 5.10 -5.94 2.97
CA ARG A 70 6.24 -6.51 2.24
C ARG A 70 5.76 -7.60 1.29
N TRP A 71 4.97 -8.56 1.77
CA TRP A 71 4.52 -9.65 0.91
C TRP A 71 3.58 -9.19 -0.22
N LEU A 72 2.75 -8.18 0.03
CA LEU A 72 1.95 -7.55 -1.02
C LEU A 72 2.87 -6.89 -2.06
N GLY A 73 3.93 -6.20 -1.63
CA GLY A 73 4.96 -5.66 -2.52
C GLY A 73 5.67 -6.74 -3.34
N ASP A 74 6.21 -7.77 -2.68
CA ASP A 74 6.97 -8.85 -3.32
C ASP A 74 6.15 -9.59 -4.39
N ARG A 75 4.87 -9.88 -4.11
CA ARG A 75 3.96 -10.53 -5.08
C ARG A 75 3.66 -9.70 -6.32
N ARG A 76 3.91 -8.39 -6.30
CA ARG A 76 3.69 -7.50 -7.45
C ARG A 76 4.95 -7.32 -8.30
N HIS A 77 6.11 -7.70 -7.78
CA HIS A 77 7.40 -7.60 -8.48
C HIS A 77 7.95 -8.95 -8.97
N ALA A 78 7.36 -10.07 -8.56
CA ALA A 78 7.64 -11.43 -9.05
C ALA A 78 6.79 -11.79 -10.27
#